data_AF-A0A0Q8ZYT2-F1
#
_entry.id   AF-A0A0Q8ZYT2-F1
#
_cell.length_a   1.000
_cell.length_b   1.000
_cell.length_c   1.000
_cell.angle_alpha   90.00
_cell.angle_beta   90.00
_cell.angle_gamma   90.00
#
_symmetry.space_group_name_H-M   'P 1'
#
loop_
_entity.id
_entity.type
_entity.pdbx_description
1 polymer ?
#
loop_
_entity_poly.entity_id
_entity_poly.type
_entity_poly.pdbx_seq_one_letter_code
_entity_poly.pdbx_strand_id
1 'polypeptide(L)'
;MDVALYLIMRGANYNLPMSKHAKGQNIYILKALRQCVFDLESTKYKQKKQIIQYLKNKGHNYFDEPIPEMTLKKIKKKYPSNWIEYIQKY
;
A
#
# COMPACT_ATOMS: atom_id res chain seq x y z
N MET A 1 -1.42 -9.52 -4.74
CA MET A 1 -2.45 -8.59 -4.19
C MET A 1 -3.72 -9.37 -3.92
N ASP A 2 -4.26 -10.05 -4.92
CA ASP A 2 -5.07 -11.27 -4.80
C ASP A 2 -4.95 -12.03 -3.47
N VAL A 3 -3.79 -12.60 -3.14
CA VAL A 3 -3.59 -13.40 -1.91
C VAL A 3 -3.78 -12.54 -0.66
N ALA A 4 -3.22 -11.34 -0.64
CA ALA A 4 -3.35 -10.41 0.50
C ALA A 4 -4.81 -9.99 0.72
N LEU A 5 -5.54 -9.67 -0.35
CA LEU A 5 -6.95 -9.34 -0.31
C LEU A 5 -7.77 -10.52 0.23
N TYR A 6 -7.54 -11.72 -0.31
CA TYR A 6 -8.22 -12.94 0.12
C TYR A 6 -8.02 -13.19 1.62
N LEU A 7 -6.77 -13.13 2.10
CA LEU A 7 -6.45 -13.36 3.52
C LEU A 7 -7.12 -12.34 4.44
N ILE A 8 -7.07 -11.05 4.10
CA ILE A 8 -7.69 -10.00 4.91
C ILE A 8 -9.21 -10.17 4.94
N MET A 9 -9.84 -10.49 3.82
CA MET A 9 -11.28 -10.76 3.76
C MET A 9 -11.66 -12.00 4.59
N ARG A 10 -10.75 -12.95 4.77
CA ARG A 10 -10.92 -14.13 5.63
C ARG A 10 -10.57 -13.90 7.10
N GLY A 11 -10.27 -12.67 7.51
CA GLY A 11 -10.01 -12.33 8.91
C GLY A 11 -8.56 -12.52 9.34
N ALA A 12 -7.61 -12.56 8.40
CA ALA A 12 -6.19 -12.54 8.73
C ALA A 12 -5.86 -11.31 9.62
N ASN A 13 -5.08 -11.53 10.67
CA ASN A 13 -4.69 -10.49 11.61
C ASN A 13 -3.65 -9.55 10.98
N TYR A 14 -4.13 -8.41 10.48
CA TYR A 14 -3.32 -7.38 9.84
C TYR A 14 -2.60 -6.43 10.83
N ASN A 15 -2.77 -6.62 12.14
CA ASN A 15 -2.02 -5.88 13.17
C ASN A 15 -0.62 -6.46 13.40
N LEU A 16 -0.34 -7.64 12.84
CA LEU A 16 0.98 -8.27 12.92
C LEU A 16 1.93 -7.70 11.85
N PRO A 17 3.24 -7.71 12.10
CA PRO A 17 4.24 -7.37 11.09
C PRO A 17 4.09 -8.27 9.85
N MET A 18 4.03 -7.64 8.68
CA MET A 18 4.01 -8.33 7.38
C MET A 18 5.39 -8.82 6.98
N SER A 19 6.43 -8.07 7.37
CA SER A 19 7.83 -8.41 7.12
C SER A 19 8.76 -7.57 8.02
N LYS A 20 10.08 -7.81 7.91
CA LYS A 20 11.11 -7.00 8.56
C LYS A 20 12.06 -6.42 7.51
N HIS A 21 12.48 -5.18 7.70
CA HIS A 21 13.61 -4.60 6.97
C HIS A 21 14.90 -5.34 7.34
N ALA A 22 15.93 -5.20 6.49
CA ALA A 22 17.26 -5.75 6.76
C ALA A 22 17.86 -5.28 8.11
N LYS A 23 17.44 -4.10 8.58
CA LYS A 23 17.82 -3.54 9.89
C LYS A 23 16.94 -4.01 11.07
N GLY A 24 16.11 -5.04 10.87
CA GLY A 24 15.23 -5.61 11.90
C GLY A 24 13.92 -4.86 12.16
N GLN A 25 13.69 -3.71 11.53
CA GLN A 25 12.46 -2.92 11.72
C GLN A 25 11.24 -3.60 11.09
N ASN A 26 10.16 -3.74 11.86
CA ASN A 26 8.90 -4.30 11.38
C ASN A 26 8.26 -3.42 10.29
N ILE A 27 7.66 -4.07 9.30
CA ILE A 27 6.83 -3.46 8.26
C ILE A 27 5.40 -3.91 8.51
N TYR A 28 4.52 -2.97 8.81
CA TYR A 28 3.09 -3.22 8.98
C TYR A 28 2.33 -2.99 7.67
N ILE A 29 1.05 -3.38 7.66
CA ILE A 29 0.23 -3.42 6.45
C ILE A 29 0.16 -2.10 5.70
N LEU A 30 0.02 -0.96 6.37
CA LEU A 30 -0.09 0.35 5.71
C LEU A 30 1.20 0.69 4.96
N LYS A 31 2.35 0.48 5.60
CA LYS A 31 3.67 0.65 4.98
C LYS A 31 3.89 -0.31 3.82
N ALA A 32 3.46 -1.56 3.94
CA ALA A 32 3.52 -2.53 2.85
C ALA A 32 2.67 -2.06 1.65
N LEU A 33 1.45 -1.58 1.88
CA LEU A 33 0.59 -1.02 0.84
C LEU A 33 1.20 0.26 0.20
N ARG A 34 1.90 1.08 0.97
CA ARG A 34 2.69 2.24 0.50
C ARG A 34 3.94 1.85 -0.30
N GLN A 35 4.31 0.58 -0.35
CA GLN A 35 5.41 0.09 -1.20
C GLN A 35 4.89 -0.53 -2.51
N CYS A 36 3.58 -0.77 -2.61
CA CYS A 36 2.93 -1.27 -3.81
C CYS A 36 2.63 -0.14 -4.79
N VAL A 37 3.42 -0.04 -5.87
CA VAL A 37 3.21 0.90 -6.98
C VAL A 37 2.59 0.15 -8.16
N PHE A 38 1.34 0.46 -8.48
CA PHE A 38 0.59 -0.18 -9.58
C PHE A 38 0.07 0.86 -10.56
N ASP A 39 -0.15 0.46 -11.81
CA ASP A 39 -0.82 1.35 -12.76
C ASP A 39 -2.23 1.68 -12.26
N LEU A 40 -2.62 2.95 -12.43
CA LEU A 40 -3.99 3.37 -12.18
C LEU A 40 -4.92 2.51 -13.04
N GLU A 41 -6.11 2.20 -12.52
CA GLU A 41 -7.08 1.29 -13.13
C GLU A 41 -6.68 -0.19 -13.26
N SER A 42 -5.44 -0.58 -12.95
CA SER A 42 -5.05 -1.99 -12.93
C SER A 42 -5.83 -2.78 -11.88
N THR A 43 -6.04 -4.07 -12.13
CA THR A 43 -6.68 -4.99 -11.16
C THR A 43 -5.98 -4.94 -9.80
N LYS A 44 -4.65 -4.87 -9.77
CA LYS A 44 -3.86 -4.79 -8.53
C LYS A 44 -4.12 -3.48 -7.78
N TYR A 45 -4.29 -2.36 -8.49
CA TYR A 45 -4.65 -1.07 -7.90
C TYR A 45 -6.07 -1.09 -7.31
N LYS A 46 -7.04 -1.67 -8.04
CA LYS A 46 -8.41 -1.85 -7.53
C LYS A 46 -8.44 -2.71 -6.26
N GLN A 47 -7.71 -3.82 -6.25
CA GLN A 47 -7.54 -4.67 -5.06
C GLN A 47 -6.88 -3.92 -3.90
N LYS A 48 -5.83 -3.12 -4.16
CA LYS A 48 -5.19 -2.27 -3.15
C LYS A 48 -6.20 -1.31 -2.51
N LYS A 49 -7.05 -0.65 -3.32
CA LYS A 49 -8.12 0.22 -2.79
C LYS A 49 -9.12 -0.52 -1.92
N GLN A 50 -9.51 -1.75 -2.29
CA GLN A 50 -10.41 -2.56 -1.47
C GLN A 50 -9.82 -2.85 -0.10
N ILE A 51 -8.53 -3.19 -0.02
CA ILE A 51 -7.84 -3.38 1.25
C ILE A 51 -7.79 -2.07 2.05
N ILE A 52 -7.42 -0.95 1.41
CA ILE A 52 -7.37 0.37 2.06
C ILE A 52 -8.73 0.74 2.65
N GLN A 53 -9.82 0.55 1.89
CA GLN A 53 -11.17 0.84 2.36
C GLN A 53 -11.56 -0.06 3.53
N TYR A 54 -11.24 -1.35 3.45
CA TYR A 54 -11.49 -2.30 4.54
C TYR A 54 -10.78 -1.87 5.83
N LEU A 55 -9.50 -1.51 5.74
CA LEU A 55 -8.70 -1.04 6.87
C LEU A 55 -9.22 0.29 7.44
N LYS A 56 -9.63 1.21 6.58
CA LYS A 56 -10.24 2.49 6.98
C LYS A 56 -11.50 2.26 7.82
N ASN A 57 -12.37 1.34 7.40
CA ASN A 57 -13.57 0.96 8.16
C ASN A 57 -13.26 0.34 9.53
N LYS A 58 -12.02 -0.11 9.75
CA LYS A 58 -11.52 -0.65 11.02
C LYS A 58 -10.68 0.36 11.82
N GLY A 59 -10.65 1.63 11.41
CA GLY A 59 -9.92 2.70 12.11
C GLY A 59 -8.48 2.89 11.66
N HIS A 60 -8.01 2.19 10.62
CA HIS A 60 -6.66 2.35 10.09
C HIS A 60 -6.67 3.18 8.81
N ASN A 61 -6.23 4.44 8.90
CA ASN A 61 -6.20 5.34 7.75
C ASN A 61 -4.88 5.22 6.97
N TYR A 62 -4.97 4.82 5.70
CA TYR A 62 -3.82 4.68 4.81
C TYR A 62 -3.04 5.98 4.60
N PHE A 63 -3.74 7.12 4.63
CA PHE A 63 -3.12 8.41 4.35
C PHE A 63 -2.21 8.90 5.47
N ASP A 64 -2.36 8.37 6.69
CA ASP A 64 -1.54 8.72 7.84
C ASP A 64 -0.13 8.10 7.74
N GLU A 65 0.01 6.99 7.00
CA GLU A 65 1.32 6.41 6.72
C GLU A 65 2.01 7.21 5.61
N PRO A 66 3.22 7.74 5.81
CA PRO A 66 3.94 8.48 4.79
C PRO A 66 4.36 7.58 3.62
N ILE A 67 4.48 8.14 2.42
CA ILE A 67 5.03 7.42 1.27
C ILE A 67 6.53 7.22 1.49
N PRO A 68 7.05 5.97 1.54
CA PRO A 68 8.47 5.72 1.70
C PRO A 68 9.27 6.36 0.56
N GLU A 69 10.43 6.92 0.88
CA GLU A 69 11.29 7.62 -0.09
C GLU A 69 11.60 6.76 -1.33
N MET A 70 11.91 5.48 -1.12
CA MET A 70 12.17 4.54 -2.21
C MET A 70 10.93 4.28 -3.08
N THR A 71 9.72 4.29 -2.50
CA THR A 71 8.48 4.24 -3.27
C THR A 71 8.32 5.51 -4.09
N LEU A 72 8.52 6.69 -3.47
CA LEU A 72 8.41 7.96 -4.18
C LEU A 72 9.39 8.06 -5.36
N LYS A 73 10.64 7.60 -5.18
CA LYS A 73 11.63 7.47 -6.25
C LYS A 73 11.14 6.56 -7.39
N LYS A 74 10.56 5.40 -7.06
CA LYS A 74 9.96 4.49 -8.06
C LYS A 74 8.79 5.14 -8.81
N ILE A 75 7.92 5.86 -8.10
CA ILE A 75 6.79 6.58 -8.69
C ILE A 75 7.29 7.64 -9.67
N LYS A 76 8.23 8.49 -9.24
CA LYS A 76 8.83 9.54 -10.09
C LYS A 76 9.51 8.95 -11.34
N LYS A 77 10.18 7.80 -11.20
CA LYS A 77 10.79 7.11 -12.35
C LYS A 77 9.76 6.54 -13.32
N LYS A 78 8.63 6.01 -12.82
CA LYS A 78 7.58 5.40 -13.64
C LYS A 78 6.66 6.43 -14.31
N TYR A 79 6.42 7.56 -13.63
CA TYR A 79 5.46 8.60 -14.02
C TYR A 79 6.13 9.99 -14.01
N PRO A 80 7.20 10.21 -14.79
CA PRO A 80 8.03 11.42 -14.66
C PRO A 80 7.26 12.72 -14.87
N SER A 81 6.29 12.73 -15.79
CA SER A 81 5.52 13.94 -16.13
C SER A 81 4.27 14.16 -15.28
N ASN A 82 3.78 13.13 -14.57
CA ASN A 82 2.50 13.17 -13.86
C ASN A 82 2.55 12.49 -12.47
N TRP A 83 3.73 12.35 -11.86
CA TRP A 83 3.86 11.73 -10.55
C TRP A 83 3.09 12.46 -9.46
N ILE A 84 2.90 13.79 -9.55
CA ILE A 84 2.11 14.58 -8.60
C ILE A 84 0.64 14.16 -8.62
N GLU A 85 0.05 14.07 -9.81
CA GLU A 85 -1.33 13.58 -9.97
C GLU A 85 -1.45 12.11 -9.56
N TYR A 86 -0.43 11.31 -9.84
CA TYR A 86 -0.39 9.91 -9.42
C TYR A 86 -0.44 9.79 -7.89
N ILE A 87 0.39 10.53 -7.14
CA ILE A 87 0.43 10.43 -5.68
C ILE A 87 -0.86 10.92 -5.00
N GLN A 88 -1.62 11.81 -5.63
CA GLN A 88 -2.94 12.23 -5.13
C GLN A 88 -3.97 11.10 -5.23
N LYS A 89 -3.85 10.26 -6.26
CA LYS A 89 -4.72 9.09 -6.48
C LYS A 89 -4.17 7.82 -5.82
N TYR A 90 -2.93 7.83 -5.35
CA TYR A 90 -2.15 6.67 -4.89
C TYR A 90 -2.61 6.08 -3.56
#